data_AF-Q0AYT3-F1
#
_entry.id   AF-Q0AYT3-F1
#
_cell.length_a   1.000
_cell.length_b   1.000
_cell.length_c   1.000
_cell.angle_alpha   90.00
_cell.angle_beta   90.00
_cell.angle_gamma   90.00
#
_symmetry.space_group_name_H-M   'P 1'
#
loop_
_entity.id
_entity.type
_entity.pdbx_description
1 polymer ?
#
loop_
_entity_poly.entity_id
_entity_poly.type
_entity_poly.pdbx_seq_one_letter_code
_entity_poly.pdbx_strand_id
1 'polypeptide(L)'
;MVQGAIIFTARKFNKWGKESVVSMKVTRRQFLKVTGATAASFALVDLGFDLQATASAAKELRIKNVTPTPTVCPYCASGCGLVIYAERDANGNFVKLLSVHGDPDNPINQGGACSKGAAMFNLREIYDERTGEQMINPKRVQKPLYRAPGSDKWEEKDWDWMLDRIAEKIKETRDSNFIHKEKLEDGSEIIVNRTERIASIGGSGLDNEECYILSKMMRALGVVYLETQARI
;
A
#
# COMPACT_ATOMS: atom_id res chain seq x y z
N MET A 1 37.26 51.95 31.06
CA MET A 1 36.81 50.57 30.72
C MET A 1 37.56 49.58 31.59
N VAL A 2 36.96 49.09 32.67
CA VAL A 2 37.55 48.04 33.52
C VAL A 2 37.00 46.69 33.07
N GLN A 3 37.82 45.88 32.41
CA GLN A 3 37.49 44.49 32.06
C GLN A 3 37.59 43.62 33.31
N GLY A 4 36.49 43.50 34.06
CA GLY A 4 36.35 42.49 35.10
C GLY A 4 36.31 41.09 34.47
N ALA A 5 37.36 40.30 34.69
CA ALA A 5 37.41 38.87 34.44
C ALA A 5 37.16 38.13 35.77
N ILE A 6 36.25 37.16 35.75
CA ILE A 6 35.97 36.29 36.90
C ILE A 6 36.98 35.13 36.83
N ILE A 7 37.79 34.95 37.87
CA ILE A 7 38.81 33.91 37.96
C ILE A 7 38.28 32.79 38.87
N PHE A 8 38.07 31.61 38.30
CA PHE A 8 37.81 30.39 39.09
C PHE A 8 39.14 29.67 39.34
N THR A 9 39.40 29.30 40.60
CA THR A 9 40.62 28.61 41.02
C THR A 9 40.28 27.17 41.38
N ALA A 10 40.76 26.20 40.59
CA ALA A 10 40.69 24.79 40.95
C ALA A 10 42.06 24.32 41.43
N ARG A 11 42.10 23.70 42.62
CA ARG A 11 43.34 23.13 43.20
C ARG A 11 43.54 21.71 42.67
N LYS A 12 44.67 21.46 42.02
CA LYS A 12 45.06 20.12 41.58
C LYS A 12 46.42 19.78 42.20
N PHE A 13 46.48 18.71 43.00
CA PHE A 13 47.72 18.21 43.56
C PHE A 13 48.35 17.20 42.60
N ASN A 14 49.61 17.41 42.24
CA ASN A 14 50.42 16.39 41.56
C ASN A 14 51.28 15.62 42.58
N LYS A 15 51.80 14.45 42.19
CA LYS A 15 52.49 13.45 43.05
C LYS A 15 53.76 13.93 43.76
N TRP A 16 54.13 15.21 43.63
CA TRP A 16 55.35 15.82 44.18
C TRP A 16 55.10 17.09 45.01
N GLY A 17 53.84 17.35 45.42
CA GLY A 17 53.53 18.37 46.43
C GLY A 17 53.77 19.84 46.01
N LYS A 18 53.95 20.14 44.72
CA LYS A 18 54.04 21.52 44.23
C LYS A 18 52.65 22.02 43.80
N GLU A 19 52.17 23.08 44.46
CA GLU A 19 50.95 23.78 44.05
C GLU A 19 51.15 24.43 42.68
N SER A 20 50.45 23.95 41.66
CA SER A 20 50.31 24.64 40.38
C SER A 20 48.91 25.23 40.27
N VAL A 21 48.80 26.56 40.36
CA VAL A 21 47.56 27.29 40.15
C VAL A 21 47.34 27.47 38.65
N VAL A 22 46.44 26.67 38.06
CA VAL A 22 46.00 26.89 36.68
C VAL A 22 44.92 27.97 36.68
N SER A 23 45.28 29.18 36.27
CA SER A 23 44.34 30.29 36.08
C SER A 23 43.67 30.17 34.71
N MET A 24 42.39 29.77 34.68
CA MET A 24 41.60 29.75 33.45
C MET A 24 40.89 31.10 33.28
N LYS A 25 41.34 31.91 32.31
CA LYS A 25 40.70 33.20 31.99
C LYS A 25 39.42 32.95 31.18
N VAL A 26 38.27 32.95 31.83
CA VAL A 26 36.96 32.87 31.15
C VAL A 26 36.52 34.28 30.77
N THR A 27 36.34 34.54 29.47
CA THR A 27 35.80 35.81 29.00
C THR A 27 34.30 35.93 29.35
N ARG A 28 33.76 37.14 29.48
CA ARG A 28 32.33 37.38 29.77
C ARG A 28 31.39 36.64 28.79
N ARG A 29 31.78 36.53 27.52
CA ARG A 29 31.05 35.80 26.49
C ARG A 29 31.08 34.29 26.70
N GLN A 30 32.22 33.74 27.16
CA GLN A 30 32.34 32.33 27.52
C GLN A 30 31.55 32.02 28.79
N PHE A 31 31.54 32.92 29.78
CA PHE A 31 30.72 32.76 30.98
C PHE A 31 29.23 32.68 30.63
N LEU A 32 28.72 33.62 29.82
CA LEU A 32 27.31 33.57 29.38
C LEU A 32 26.98 32.31 28.56
N LYS A 33 27.90 31.84 27.71
CA LYS A 33 27.72 30.60 26.96
C LYS A 33 27.66 29.36 27.87
N VAL A 34 28.56 29.29 28.84
CA VAL A 34 28.63 28.16 29.79
C VAL A 34 27.40 28.17 30.70
N THR A 35 27.08 29.31 31.32
CA THR A 35 25.92 29.43 32.21
C THR A 35 24.61 29.19 31.46
N GLY A 36 24.46 29.72 30.24
CA GLY A 36 23.29 29.47 29.39
C GLY A 36 23.15 28.00 29.00
N ALA A 37 24.25 27.34 28.62
CA ALA A 37 24.24 25.91 28.32
C ALA A 37 23.90 25.07 29.55
N THR A 38 24.50 25.37 30.70
CA THR A 38 24.26 24.67 31.97
C THR A 38 22.81 24.81 32.42
N ALA A 39 22.23 26.01 32.37
CA ALA A 39 20.83 26.24 32.73
C ALA A 39 19.86 25.49 31.81
N ALA A 40 20.14 25.45 30.50
CA ALA A 40 19.32 24.68 29.55
C ALA A 40 19.39 23.17 29.83
N SER A 41 20.58 22.63 30.15
CA SER A 41 20.71 21.21 30.52
C SER A 41 20.03 20.86 31.84
N PHE A 42 20.07 21.73 32.86
CA PHE A 42 19.31 21.50 34.09
C PHE A 42 17.80 21.58 33.85
N ALA A 43 17.32 22.53 33.05
CA ALA A 43 15.91 22.62 32.68
C ALA A 43 15.42 21.34 31.96
N LEU A 44 16.23 20.76 31.06
CA LEU A 44 15.88 19.50 30.39
C LEU A 44 15.76 18.33 31.36
N VAL A 45 16.65 18.25 32.36
CA VAL A 45 16.63 17.21 33.40
C VAL A 45 15.45 17.40 34.35
N ASP A 46 15.18 18.63 34.79
CA ASP A 46 14.11 18.97 35.75
C ASP A 46 12.71 18.86 35.13
N LEU A 47 12.59 19.11 33.82
CA LEU A 47 11.37 18.86 33.04
C LEU A 47 11.18 17.36 32.69
N GLY A 48 12.11 16.48 33.08
CA GLY A 48 11.97 15.03 32.90
C GLY A 48 12.12 14.54 31.45
N PHE A 49 12.78 15.31 30.57
CA PHE A 49 13.02 14.89 29.19
C PHE A 49 14.16 13.87 29.13
N ASP A 50 13.82 12.59 29.11
CA ASP A 50 14.76 11.50 28.80
C ASP A 50 15.03 11.45 27.29
N LEU A 51 16.11 12.12 26.88
CA LEU A 51 16.58 12.13 25.49
C LEU A 51 17.04 10.75 25.01
N GLN A 52 17.43 9.85 25.91
CA GLN A 52 17.87 8.50 25.58
C GLN A 52 16.67 7.59 25.30
N ALA A 53 15.61 7.69 26.11
CA ALA A 53 14.32 7.07 25.81
C ALA A 53 13.72 7.60 24.49
N THR A 54 13.78 8.92 24.27
CA THR A 54 13.29 9.56 23.03
C THR A 54 14.07 9.12 21.80
N ALA A 55 15.40 8.99 21.89
CA ALA A 55 16.24 8.47 20.82
C ALA A 55 16.01 6.96 20.57
N SER A 56 15.78 6.17 21.62
CA SER A 56 15.45 4.74 21.49
C SER A 56 14.04 4.49 20.93
N ALA A 57 13.13 5.45 21.10
CA ALA A 57 11.76 5.41 20.58
C ALA A 57 11.67 5.83 19.11
N ALA A 58 12.73 6.38 18.53
CA ALA A 58 12.85 6.61 17.09
C ALA A 58 13.06 5.26 16.38
N LYS A 59 12.02 4.41 16.37
CA LYS A 59 11.98 3.21 15.54
C LYS A 59 12.27 3.62 14.10
N GLU A 60 13.19 2.91 13.46
CA GLU A 60 13.46 3.12 12.05
C GLU A 60 12.15 3.01 11.25
N LEU A 61 11.99 3.86 10.23
CA LEU A 61 10.80 3.81 9.38
C LEU A 61 10.68 2.42 8.79
N ARG A 62 9.50 1.81 8.89
CA ARG A 62 9.24 0.48 8.32
C ARG A 62 9.51 0.38 6.81
N ILE A 63 9.47 1.51 6.12
CA ILE A 63 9.73 1.63 4.67
C ILE A 63 11.20 1.94 4.35
N LYS A 64 12.08 1.96 5.36
CA LYS A 64 13.52 2.21 5.18
C LYS A 64 14.10 1.12 4.28
N ASN A 65 14.92 1.52 3.31
CA ASN A 65 15.55 0.63 2.31
C ASN A 65 14.55 -0.10 1.39
N VAL A 66 13.30 0.32 1.32
CA VAL A 66 12.30 -0.24 0.39
C VAL A 66 12.15 0.70 -0.80
N THR A 67 12.24 0.14 -2.00
CA THR A 67 12.01 0.91 -3.23
C THR A 67 10.51 1.19 -3.40
N PRO A 68 10.10 2.46 -3.47
CA PRO A 68 8.71 2.81 -3.77
C PRO A 68 8.32 2.34 -5.18
N THR A 69 7.13 1.77 -5.32
CA THR A 69 6.56 1.36 -6.61
C THR A 69 5.32 2.22 -6.89
N PRO A 70 5.30 3.04 -7.96
CA PRO A 70 4.12 3.81 -8.32
C PRO A 70 2.98 2.89 -8.79
N THR A 71 1.75 3.28 -8.48
CA THR A 71 0.51 2.61 -8.91
C THR A 71 -0.60 3.65 -9.09
N VAL A 72 -1.72 3.24 -9.69
CA VAL A 72 -2.92 4.08 -9.78
C VAL A 72 -3.97 3.59 -8.79
N CYS A 73 -4.71 4.53 -8.20
CA CYS A 73 -5.85 4.26 -7.33
C CYS A 73 -6.99 3.56 -8.10
N PRO A 74 -7.49 2.39 -7.66
CA PRO A 74 -8.43 1.57 -8.44
C PRO A 74 -9.91 1.92 -8.21
N TYR A 75 -10.21 3.06 -7.58
CA TYR A 75 -11.58 3.36 -7.13
C TYR A 75 -12.39 4.17 -8.15
N CYS A 76 -12.13 5.47 -8.26
CA CYS A 76 -12.87 6.38 -9.14
C CYS A 76 -12.00 6.85 -10.30
N ALA A 77 -12.63 7.45 -11.32
CA ALA A 77 -11.96 7.91 -12.54
C ALA A 77 -11.03 9.12 -12.36
N SER A 78 -10.80 9.59 -11.13
CA SER A 78 -9.87 10.70 -10.85
C SER A 78 -8.42 10.33 -11.17
N GLY A 79 -8.06 9.05 -11.17
CA GLY A 79 -6.72 8.60 -11.58
C GLY A 79 -5.60 9.04 -10.63
N CYS A 80 -5.88 9.20 -9.33
CA CYS A 80 -4.85 9.56 -8.35
C CYS A 80 -3.67 8.56 -8.38
N GLY A 81 -2.45 9.08 -8.46
CA GLY A 81 -1.23 8.28 -8.29
C GLY A 81 -1.02 7.93 -6.82
N LEU A 82 -0.62 6.68 -6.57
CA LEU A 82 -0.25 6.19 -5.25
C LEU A 82 1.15 5.56 -5.33
N VAL A 83 1.83 5.49 -4.20
CA VAL A 83 3.12 4.82 -4.05
C VAL A 83 2.97 3.68 -3.06
N ILE A 84 3.35 2.49 -3.51
CA ILE A 84 3.37 1.25 -2.75
C ILE A 84 4.77 1.03 -2.20
N TYR A 85 4.84 0.70 -0.90
CA TYR A 85 6.06 0.22 -0.25
C TYR A 85 5.85 -1.25 0.11
N ALA A 86 6.58 -2.15 -0.54
CA ALA A 86 6.48 -3.58 -0.32
C ALA A 86 7.86 -4.18 -0.02
N GLU A 87 7.92 -5.02 1.00
CA GLU A 87 9.08 -5.84 1.31
C GLU A 87 9.25 -6.92 0.24
N ARG A 88 10.51 -7.12 -0.18
CA ARG A 88 10.90 -8.15 -1.13
C ARG A 88 12.04 -8.98 -0.57
N ASP A 89 12.07 -10.26 -0.91
CA ASP A 89 13.17 -11.15 -0.56
C ASP A 89 14.43 -10.86 -1.40
N ALA A 90 15.52 -11.58 -1.13
CA ALA A 90 16.78 -11.43 -1.87
C ALA A 90 16.67 -11.76 -3.37
N ASN A 91 15.63 -12.49 -3.78
CA ASN A 91 15.35 -12.84 -5.17
C ASN A 91 14.37 -11.86 -5.83
N GLY A 92 13.93 -10.82 -5.11
CA GLY A 92 12.98 -9.82 -5.59
C GLY A 92 11.51 -10.23 -5.48
N ASN A 93 11.20 -11.39 -4.90
CA ASN A 93 9.82 -11.83 -4.72
C ASN A 93 9.12 -11.00 -3.65
N PHE A 94 7.84 -10.75 -3.86
CA PHE A 94 7.00 -10.06 -2.88
C PHE A 94 6.92 -10.87 -1.58
N VAL A 95 7.14 -10.21 -0.44
CA VAL A 95 6.99 -10.79 0.90
C VAL A 95 5.76 -10.20 1.59
N LYS A 96 5.72 -8.87 1.74
CA LYS A 96 4.70 -8.18 2.53
C LYS A 96 4.48 -6.76 2.04
N LEU A 97 3.24 -6.31 2.02
CA LEU A 97 2.91 -4.91 1.73
C LEU A 97 3.08 -4.12 3.03
N LEU A 98 3.88 -3.06 3.03
CA LEU A 98 4.22 -2.31 4.25
C LEU A 98 3.40 -1.02 4.37
N SER A 99 3.17 -0.34 3.25
CA SER A 99 2.41 0.91 3.23
C SER A 99 1.93 1.26 1.83
N VAL A 100 0.89 2.08 1.77
CA VAL A 100 0.43 2.75 0.54
C VAL A 100 0.19 4.22 0.87
N HIS A 101 0.72 5.13 0.06
CA HIS A 101 0.56 6.57 0.22
C HIS A 101 0.20 7.23 -1.11
N GLY A 102 -0.26 8.48 -1.08
CA GLY A 102 -0.38 9.27 -2.31
C GLY A 102 0.99 9.58 -2.91
N ASP A 103 1.07 9.57 -4.24
CA ASP A 103 2.28 9.89 -4.98
C ASP A 103 2.49 11.42 -5.04
N PRO A 104 3.53 11.98 -4.40
CA PRO A 104 3.82 13.42 -4.44
C PRO A 104 4.18 13.93 -5.84
N ASP A 105 4.71 13.07 -6.71
CA ASP A 105 5.13 13.44 -8.06
C ASP A 105 3.97 13.37 -9.08
N ASN A 106 2.82 12.79 -8.68
CA ASN A 106 1.67 12.72 -9.56
C ASN A 106 1.00 14.11 -9.70
N PRO A 107 0.80 14.61 -10.94
CA PRO A 107 0.30 15.96 -11.17
C PRO A 107 -1.16 16.17 -10.74
N ILE A 108 -1.95 15.10 -10.61
CA ILE A 108 -3.39 15.16 -10.29
C ILE A 108 -3.59 15.34 -8.79
N ASN A 109 -2.93 14.51 -7.97
CA ASN A 109 -3.18 14.48 -6.53
C ASN A 109 -2.02 14.99 -5.66
N GLN A 110 -0.79 15.14 -6.18
CA GLN A 110 0.35 15.76 -5.48
C GLN A 110 0.55 15.22 -4.06
N GLY A 111 0.45 13.89 -3.88
CA GLY A 111 0.59 13.20 -2.60
C GLY A 111 -0.71 13.05 -1.79
N GLY A 112 -1.79 13.71 -2.22
CA GLY A 112 -3.10 13.59 -1.60
C GLY A 112 -3.77 12.25 -1.87
N ALA A 113 -4.54 11.74 -0.91
CA ALA A 113 -5.41 10.59 -1.09
C ALA A 113 -6.68 10.75 -0.25
N CYS A 114 -7.85 10.58 -0.86
CA CYS A 114 -9.11 10.55 -0.09
C CYS A 114 -9.18 9.29 0.78
N SER A 115 -10.19 9.20 1.67
CA SER A 115 -10.35 8.05 2.59
C SER A 115 -10.33 6.68 1.89
N LYS A 116 -10.87 6.58 0.65
CA LYS A 116 -10.82 5.36 -0.15
C LYS A 116 -9.38 5.01 -0.55
N GLY A 117 -8.67 5.95 -1.18
CA GLY A 117 -7.29 5.75 -1.66
C GLY A 117 -6.31 5.53 -0.51
N ALA A 118 -6.45 6.29 0.58
CA ALA A 118 -5.63 6.12 1.79
C ALA A 118 -5.84 4.75 2.45
N ALA A 119 -7.04 4.18 2.31
CA ALA A 119 -7.36 2.84 2.79
C ALA A 119 -7.01 1.72 1.79
N MET A 120 -6.32 2.00 0.67
CA MET A 120 -5.95 0.96 -0.31
C MET A 120 -5.09 -0.16 0.31
N PHE A 121 -4.27 0.15 1.31
CA PHE A 121 -3.55 -0.84 2.11
C PHE A 121 -4.47 -1.95 2.62
N ASN A 122 -5.67 -1.55 3.10
CA ASN A 122 -6.70 -2.43 3.64
C ASN A 122 -7.28 -3.40 2.61
N LEU A 123 -7.08 -3.19 1.31
CA LEU A 123 -7.50 -4.18 0.33
C LEU A 123 -6.73 -5.48 0.52
N ARG A 124 -5.42 -5.45 0.84
CA ARG A 124 -4.57 -6.65 1.02
C ARG A 124 -4.24 -6.94 2.48
N GLU A 125 -3.90 -5.92 3.24
CA GLU A 125 -3.34 -6.04 4.58
C GLU A 125 -4.20 -5.24 5.55
N ILE A 126 -4.45 -5.75 6.74
CA ILE A 126 -5.06 -4.99 7.82
C ILE A 126 -4.23 -5.16 9.09
N TYR A 127 -4.49 -4.33 10.09
CA TYR A 127 -3.98 -4.54 11.44
C TYR A 127 -5.07 -5.21 12.26
N ASP A 128 -4.74 -6.29 12.94
CA ASP A 128 -5.62 -6.89 13.92
C ASP A 128 -5.85 -5.89 15.07
N GLU A 129 -7.11 -5.57 15.36
CA GLU A 129 -7.46 -4.52 16.32
C GLU A 129 -7.06 -4.86 17.76
N ARG A 130 -6.87 -6.14 18.10
CA ARG A 130 -6.56 -6.60 19.45
C ARG A 130 -5.07 -6.68 19.71
N THR A 131 -4.30 -7.14 18.72
CA THR A 131 -2.86 -7.42 18.82
C THR A 131 -2.02 -6.32 18.18
N GLY A 132 -2.58 -5.54 17.25
CA GLY A 132 -1.86 -4.56 16.45
C GLY A 132 -0.95 -5.18 15.39
N GLU A 133 -1.01 -6.51 15.19
CA GLU A 133 -0.20 -7.19 14.20
C GLU A 133 -0.78 -7.04 12.80
N GLN A 134 0.10 -6.85 11.82
CA GLN A 134 -0.32 -6.77 10.42
C GLN A 134 -0.52 -8.16 9.83
N MET A 135 -1.71 -8.39 9.27
CA MET A 135 -2.14 -9.64 8.65
C MET A 135 -2.82 -9.41 7.29
N ILE A 136 -2.89 -10.45 6.47
CA ILE A 136 -3.68 -10.41 5.23
C ILE A 136 -5.15 -10.19 5.58
N ASN A 137 -5.83 -9.30 4.86
CA ASN A 137 -7.25 -9.04 5.04
C ASN A 137 -8.05 -10.36 4.89
N PRO A 138 -8.73 -10.84 5.96
CA PRO A 138 -9.44 -12.11 5.95
C PRO A 138 -10.65 -12.11 5.01
N LYS A 139 -11.07 -10.94 4.52
CA LYS A 139 -12.13 -10.80 3.51
C LYS A 139 -11.64 -11.04 2.08
N ARG A 140 -10.33 -11.20 1.85
CA ARG A 140 -9.82 -11.59 0.53
C ARG A 140 -10.13 -13.05 0.24
N VAL A 141 -10.72 -13.31 -0.92
CA VAL A 141 -10.82 -14.66 -1.48
C VAL A 141 -9.45 -15.07 -1.98
N GLN A 142 -8.88 -16.13 -1.39
CA GLN A 142 -7.52 -16.60 -1.72
C GLN A 142 -7.50 -17.87 -2.58
N LYS A 143 -8.61 -18.59 -2.61
CA LYS A 143 -8.74 -19.89 -3.28
C LYS A 143 -10.02 -19.93 -4.10
N PRO A 144 -10.09 -20.75 -5.14
CA PRO A 144 -11.33 -20.97 -5.87
C PRO A 144 -12.39 -21.64 -4.98
N LEU A 145 -13.61 -21.10 -5.01
CA LEU A 145 -14.74 -21.58 -4.21
C LEU A 145 -15.89 -21.99 -5.11
N TYR A 146 -16.34 -23.24 -4.99
CA TYR A 146 -17.44 -23.82 -5.75
C TYR A 146 -18.68 -23.95 -4.86
N ARG A 147 -19.85 -23.68 -5.41
CA ARG A 147 -21.14 -23.92 -4.75
C ARG A 147 -22.00 -24.80 -5.64
N ALA A 148 -22.33 -25.99 -5.16
CA ALA A 148 -23.20 -26.92 -5.87
C ALA A 148 -24.65 -26.38 -5.98
N PRO A 149 -25.41 -26.77 -7.02
CA PRO A 149 -26.83 -26.43 -7.13
C PRO A 149 -27.60 -26.81 -5.87
N GLY A 150 -28.34 -25.86 -5.30
CA GLY A 150 -29.12 -26.05 -4.06
C GLY A 150 -28.31 -26.10 -2.76
N SER A 151 -26.98 -26.06 -2.81
CA SER A 151 -26.14 -26.02 -1.60
C SER A 151 -26.20 -24.66 -0.90
N ASP A 152 -26.00 -24.64 0.42
CA ASP A 152 -25.82 -23.45 1.25
C ASP A 152 -24.35 -23.19 1.63
N LYS A 153 -23.42 -24.03 1.14
CA LYS A 153 -22.00 -24.01 1.50
C LYS A 153 -21.08 -23.89 0.29
N TRP A 154 -19.91 -23.29 0.53
CA TRP A 154 -18.78 -23.24 -0.40
C TRP A 154 -17.84 -24.41 -0.17
N GLU A 155 -17.32 -24.96 -1.27
CA GLU A 155 -16.27 -25.97 -1.29
C GLU A 155 -15.03 -25.40 -1.98
N GLU A 156 -13.86 -25.53 -1.36
CA GLU A 156 -12.60 -25.23 -2.04
C GLU A 156 -12.33 -26.24 -3.14
N LYS A 157 -11.88 -25.76 -4.31
CA LYS A 157 -11.43 -26.61 -5.43
C LYS A 157 -10.14 -26.04 -6.02
N ASP A 158 -9.39 -26.89 -6.71
CA ASP A 158 -8.21 -26.49 -7.45
C ASP A 158 -8.57 -25.73 -8.73
N TRP A 159 -7.63 -24.92 -9.21
CA TRP A 159 -7.82 -24.10 -10.41
C TRP A 159 -8.11 -24.92 -11.66
N ASP A 160 -7.42 -26.06 -11.86
CA ASP A 160 -7.64 -26.91 -13.04
C ASP A 160 -9.06 -27.45 -13.08
N TRP A 161 -9.55 -27.97 -11.94
CA TRP A 161 -10.94 -28.44 -11.81
C TRP A 161 -11.95 -27.32 -12.11
N MET A 162 -11.69 -26.11 -11.62
CA MET A 162 -12.57 -24.96 -11.83
C MET A 162 -12.63 -24.54 -13.29
N LEU A 163 -11.47 -24.44 -13.94
CA LEU A 163 -11.38 -24.03 -15.34
C LEU A 163 -12.02 -25.08 -16.25
N ASP A 164 -11.75 -26.37 -16.02
CA ASP A 164 -12.38 -27.47 -16.77
C ASP A 164 -13.90 -27.45 -16.61
N ARG A 165 -14.39 -27.27 -15.38
CA ARG A 165 -15.83 -27.26 -15.11
C ARG A 165 -16.54 -26.07 -15.75
N ILE A 166 -15.92 -24.89 -15.72
CA ILE A 166 -16.44 -23.68 -16.37
C ILE A 166 -16.43 -23.86 -17.90
N ALA A 167 -15.34 -24.37 -18.47
CA ALA A 167 -15.21 -24.61 -19.90
C ALA A 167 -16.26 -25.62 -20.41
N GLU A 168 -16.47 -26.72 -19.69
CA GLU A 168 -17.50 -27.71 -19.98
C GLU A 168 -18.90 -27.06 -20.05
N LYS A 169 -19.24 -26.23 -19.05
CA LYS A 169 -20.53 -25.53 -19.02
C LYS A 169 -20.69 -24.49 -20.12
N ILE A 170 -19.64 -23.74 -20.43
CA ILE A 170 -19.64 -22.80 -21.56
C ILE A 170 -19.86 -23.56 -22.87
N LYS A 171 -19.13 -24.67 -23.08
CA LYS A 171 -19.24 -25.48 -24.29
C LYS A 171 -20.63 -26.10 -24.44
N GLU A 172 -21.13 -26.77 -23.40
CA GLU A 172 -22.47 -27.39 -23.38
C GLU A 172 -23.56 -26.36 -23.73
N THR A 173 -23.51 -25.19 -23.08
CA THR A 173 -24.48 -24.11 -23.29
C THR A 173 -24.40 -23.55 -24.70
N ARG A 174 -23.17 -23.29 -25.18
CA ARG A 174 -22.93 -22.70 -26.50
C ARG A 174 -23.36 -23.66 -27.60
N ASP A 175 -22.87 -24.89 -27.59
CA ASP A 175 -23.15 -25.86 -28.66
C ASP A 175 -24.65 -26.16 -28.80
N SER A 176 -25.38 -26.18 -27.69
CA SER A 176 -26.83 -26.44 -27.69
C SER A 176 -27.69 -25.25 -28.14
N ASN A 177 -27.13 -24.03 -28.22
CA ASN A 177 -27.90 -22.80 -28.45
C ASN A 177 -27.25 -21.82 -29.43
N PHE A 178 -26.21 -22.23 -30.15
CA PHE A 178 -25.51 -21.35 -31.08
C PHE A 178 -26.37 -21.07 -32.32
N ILE A 179 -26.54 -19.79 -32.64
CA ILE A 179 -27.28 -19.32 -33.81
C ILE A 179 -26.26 -18.99 -34.89
N HIS A 180 -26.13 -19.87 -35.88
CA HIS A 180 -25.25 -19.61 -37.03
C HIS A 180 -25.88 -18.62 -38.00
N LYS A 181 -27.18 -18.80 -38.28
CA LYS A 181 -27.97 -17.95 -39.18
C LYS A 181 -29.29 -17.55 -38.55
N GLU A 182 -29.78 -16.39 -38.94
CA GLU A 182 -31.08 -15.84 -38.55
C GLU A 182 -31.91 -15.56 -39.81
N LYS A 183 -33.20 -15.91 -39.76
CA LYS A 183 -34.15 -15.66 -40.84
C LYS A 183 -34.86 -14.32 -40.57
N LEU A 184 -34.83 -13.43 -41.56
CA LEU A 184 -35.48 -12.12 -41.50
C LEU A 184 -36.96 -12.22 -41.90
N GLU A 185 -37.72 -11.16 -41.64
CA GLU A 185 -39.15 -11.06 -41.96
C GLU A 185 -39.44 -11.25 -43.46
N ASP A 186 -38.52 -10.82 -44.32
CA ASP A 186 -38.61 -10.97 -45.78
C ASP A 186 -38.26 -12.39 -46.28
N GLY A 187 -37.91 -13.30 -45.37
CA GLY A 187 -37.55 -14.68 -45.64
C GLY A 187 -36.09 -14.91 -46.01
N SER A 188 -35.27 -13.85 -46.13
CA SER A 188 -33.82 -13.97 -46.36
C SER A 188 -33.09 -14.47 -45.10
N GLU A 189 -31.92 -15.10 -45.30
CA GLU A 189 -31.05 -15.57 -44.20
C GLU A 189 -29.79 -14.73 -44.12
N ILE A 190 -29.41 -14.34 -42.90
CA ILE A 190 -28.12 -13.69 -42.62
C ILE A 190 -27.29 -14.52 -41.65
N ILE A 191 -25.97 -14.48 -41.79
CA ILE A 191 -25.04 -15.11 -40.85
C ILE A 191 -24.87 -14.19 -39.64
N VAL A 192 -25.13 -14.71 -38.43
CA VAL A 192 -25.06 -13.94 -37.18
C VAL A 192 -24.02 -14.47 -36.19
N ASN A 193 -23.70 -15.78 -36.22
CA ASN A 193 -22.68 -16.41 -35.37
C ASN A 193 -22.72 -15.99 -33.90
N ARG A 194 -23.88 -16.10 -33.24
CA ARG A 194 -24.07 -15.62 -31.87
C ARG A 194 -24.65 -16.67 -30.92
N THR A 195 -24.45 -16.45 -29.62
CA THR A 195 -25.14 -17.14 -28.52
C THR A 195 -25.83 -16.11 -27.63
N GLU A 196 -27.10 -16.37 -27.34
CA GLU A 196 -27.96 -15.54 -26.48
C GLU A 196 -28.21 -16.20 -25.12
N ARG A 197 -27.56 -17.34 -24.83
CA ARG A 197 -27.71 -18.08 -23.56
C ARG A 197 -26.57 -17.86 -22.58
N ILE A 198 -25.60 -17.05 -22.96
CA ILE A 198 -24.47 -16.66 -22.12
C ILE A 198 -24.46 -15.13 -22.09
N ALA A 199 -24.32 -14.57 -20.90
CA ALA A 199 -24.15 -13.14 -20.70
C ALA A 199 -22.89 -12.88 -19.87
N SER A 200 -22.22 -11.76 -20.12
CA SER A 200 -21.04 -11.29 -19.39
C SER A 200 -21.28 -9.86 -18.94
N ILE A 201 -21.07 -9.61 -17.63
CA ILE A 201 -21.30 -8.31 -16.99
C ILE A 201 -20.02 -7.89 -16.27
N GLY A 202 -19.58 -6.66 -16.51
CA GLY A 202 -18.60 -5.96 -15.68
C GLY A 202 -17.45 -5.36 -16.48
N GLY A 203 -16.29 -5.28 -15.81
CA GLY A 203 -15.00 -4.97 -16.43
C GLY A 203 -14.41 -3.62 -16.03
N SER A 204 -15.19 -2.60 -15.67
CA SER A 204 -14.64 -1.22 -15.54
C SER A 204 -13.61 -0.99 -14.41
N GLY A 205 -13.38 -1.97 -13.54
CA GLY A 205 -12.31 -1.93 -12.53
C GLY A 205 -11.11 -2.82 -12.86
N LEU A 206 -11.10 -3.45 -14.04
CA LEU A 206 -9.99 -4.24 -14.56
C LEU A 206 -9.05 -3.35 -15.37
N ASP A 207 -7.86 -3.88 -15.66
CA ASP A 207 -6.92 -3.21 -16.56
C ASP A 207 -7.45 -3.18 -18.00
N ASN A 208 -6.98 -2.24 -18.81
CA ASN A 208 -7.41 -2.12 -20.21
C ASN A 208 -7.05 -3.37 -21.02
N GLU A 209 -5.89 -3.96 -20.75
CA GLU A 209 -5.39 -5.17 -21.39
C GLU A 209 -6.29 -6.37 -21.04
N GLU A 210 -6.73 -6.48 -19.78
CA GLU A 210 -7.68 -7.50 -19.32
C GLU A 210 -9.04 -7.30 -19.98
N CYS A 211 -9.56 -6.06 -20.02
CA CYS A 211 -10.81 -5.73 -20.70
C CYS A 211 -10.75 -6.07 -22.20
N TYR A 212 -9.61 -5.83 -22.84
CA TYR A 212 -9.38 -6.15 -24.24
C TYR A 212 -9.43 -7.66 -24.48
N ILE A 213 -8.73 -8.45 -23.65
CA ILE A 213 -8.73 -9.91 -23.74
C ILE A 213 -10.12 -10.48 -23.45
N LEU A 214 -10.79 -10.01 -22.40
CA LEU A 214 -12.14 -10.44 -22.03
C LEU A 214 -13.13 -10.18 -23.16
N SER A 215 -13.09 -8.98 -23.76
CA SER A 215 -13.96 -8.62 -24.88
C SER A 215 -13.72 -9.53 -26.08
N LYS A 216 -12.46 -9.78 -26.44
CA LYS A 216 -12.12 -10.70 -27.54
C LYS A 216 -12.59 -12.11 -27.27
N MET A 217 -12.39 -12.62 -26.05
CA MET A 217 -12.82 -13.95 -25.66
C MET A 217 -14.34 -14.09 -25.76
N MET A 218 -15.10 -13.17 -25.18
CA MET A 218 -16.57 -13.20 -25.22
C MET A 218 -17.11 -13.11 -26.64
N ARG A 219 -16.56 -12.20 -27.47
CA ARG A 219 -16.99 -12.05 -28.87
C ARG A 219 -16.60 -13.26 -29.73
N ALA A 220 -15.44 -13.86 -29.50
CA ALA A 220 -15.03 -15.10 -30.17
C ALA A 220 -15.96 -16.29 -29.84
N LEU A 221 -16.50 -16.32 -28.62
CA LEU A 221 -17.52 -17.30 -28.23
C LEU A 221 -18.90 -17.01 -28.86
N GLY A 222 -19.09 -15.85 -29.49
CA GLY A 222 -20.36 -15.39 -30.07
C GLY A 222 -21.28 -14.70 -29.06
N VAL A 223 -20.80 -14.34 -27.86
CA VAL A 223 -21.62 -13.69 -26.83
C VAL A 223 -22.01 -12.29 -27.29
N VAL A 224 -23.32 -12.01 -27.28
CA VAL A 224 -23.87 -10.68 -27.63
C VAL A 224 -24.35 -9.89 -26.42
N TYR A 225 -24.73 -10.56 -25.34
CA TYR A 225 -25.05 -9.91 -24.06
C TYR A 225 -23.76 -9.65 -23.27
N LEU A 226 -23.01 -8.65 -23.74
CA LEU A 226 -21.76 -8.20 -23.15
C LEU A 226 -21.91 -6.76 -22.67
N GLU A 227 -22.09 -6.58 -21.37
CA GLU A 227 -22.43 -5.29 -20.75
C GLU A 227 -21.40 -4.92 -19.67
N THR A 228 -21.25 -3.62 -19.41
CA THR A 228 -20.31 -3.07 -18.43
C THR A 228 -21.00 -2.05 -17.53
N GLN A 229 -20.31 -1.56 -16.51
CA GLN A 229 -20.81 -0.50 -15.64
C GLN A 229 -21.16 0.79 -16.41
N ALA A 230 -20.60 1.02 -17.60
CA ALA A 230 -20.91 2.18 -18.44
C ALA A 230 -22.35 2.20 -19.01
N ARG A 231 -23.10 1.10 -18.86
CA ARG A 231 -24.52 1.06 -19.23
C ARG A 231 -25.42 1.84 -18.25
N ILE A 232 -25.01 1.93 -16.99
CA ILE A 232 -25.72 2.61 -15.90
C ILE A 232 -25.37 4.10 -15.92
#